data_AF-A0A524F2L2-F1
#
_entry.id   AF-A0A524F2L2-F1
#
_cell.length_a   1.000
_cell.length_b   1.000
_cell.length_c   1.000
_cell.angle_alpha   90.00
_cell.angle_beta   90.00
_cell.angle_gamma   90.00
#
_symmetry.space_group_name_H-M   'P 1'
#
loop_
_entity.id
_entity.type
_entity.pdbx_description
1 polymer ?
#
loop_
_entity_poly.entity_id
_entity_poly.type
_entity_poly.pdbx_seq_one_letter_code
_entity_poly.pdbx_strand_id
1 'polypeptide(L)'
;MMMLSKDFDISEILDLLSQASRGKDNIERGAVGHKGYSFVIRNVDNFREIYVPFSYQTYELVGDMHNEIKDRKEGKFILDNLYRYFEINALLIGSLKTILPSLKFWDAKESDILFEVVLIIKTPEGKIFPLIYYYDRYRMALGTCKVNLEIFNFDPRSLSQEERFDLAEVFENALKKVPLSDYKTIYPGHDEPWHIGVINGRPFFTSVF
;
A
#
# COMPACT_ATOMS: atom_id res chain seq x y z
N MET A 1 6.20 -18.86 23.73
CA MET A 1 5.87 -17.42 23.73
C MET A 1 6.87 -16.76 22.81
N MET A 2 6.45 -16.46 21.58
CA MET A 2 7.33 -15.90 20.54
C MET A 2 7.50 -14.42 20.87
N MET A 3 8.73 -13.99 21.18
CA MET A 3 9.01 -12.56 21.40
C MET A 3 8.89 -11.87 20.05
N LEU A 4 7.89 -11.00 19.92
CA LEU A 4 7.82 -10.03 18.83
C LEU A 4 9.12 -9.22 18.84
N SER A 5 9.63 -8.84 17.66
CA SER A 5 10.78 -7.94 17.57
C SER A 5 10.55 -6.73 18.48
N LYS A 6 11.62 -6.17 19.06
CA LYS A 6 11.56 -5.04 20.02
C LYS A 6 10.80 -3.81 19.48
N ASP A 7 10.50 -3.78 18.18
CA ASP A 7 9.88 -2.67 17.46
C ASP A 7 8.37 -2.85 17.22
N PHE A 8 7.76 -3.94 17.70
CA PHE A 8 6.33 -4.20 17.53
C PHE A 8 5.57 -4.16 18.86
N ASP A 9 5.14 -2.95 19.25
CA ASP A 9 4.25 -2.71 20.39
C ASP A 9 2.78 -2.71 19.94
N ILE A 10 2.03 -3.71 20.39
CA ILE A 10 0.60 -3.85 20.12
C ILE A 10 -0.20 -2.65 20.66
N SER A 11 0.15 -2.17 21.86
CA SER A 11 -0.58 -1.08 22.51
C SER A 11 -0.39 0.22 21.76
N GLU A 12 0.83 0.47 21.26
CA GLU A 12 1.11 1.55 20.31
C GLU A 12 0.23 1.45 19.06
N ILE A 13 0.16 0.28 18.43
CA ILE A 13 -0.59 0.13 17.16
C ILE A 13 -2.08 0.42 17.37
N LEU A 14 -2.66 -0.10 18.46
CA LEU A 14 -4.06 0.15 18.79
C LEU A 14 -4.31 1.64 19.06
N ASP A 15 -3.39 2.33 19.73
CA ASP A 15 -3.46 3.78 19.94
C ASP A 15 -3.38 4.55 18.61
N LEU A 16 -2.41 4.22 17.74
CA LEU A 16 -2.27 4.84 16.42
C LEU A 16 -3.52 4.66 15.55
N LEU A 17 -4.09 3.44 15.50
CA LEU A 17 -5.35 3.18 14.79
C LEU A 17 -6.50 4.01 15.36
N SER A 18 -6.60 4.06 16.70
CA SER A 18 -7.64 4.83 17.39
C SER A 18 -7.54 6.33 17.07
N GLN A 19 -6.34 6.90 17.08
CA GLN A 19 -6.10 8.31 16.79
C GLN A 19 -6.35 8.64 15.31
N ALA A 20 -5.78 7.86 14.38
CA ALA A 20 -5.92 8.09 12.96
C ALA A 20 -7.39 7.98 12.49
N SER A 21 -8.17 7.06 13.08
CA SER A 21 -9.61 6.91 12.74
C SER A 21 -10.42 8.18 13.07
N ARG A 22 -9.90 9.05 13.95
CA ARG A 22 -10.48 10.36 14.33
C ARG A 22 -9.83 11.54 13.59
N GLY A 23 -9.06 11.27 12.52
CA GLY A 23 -8.37 12.29 11.73
C GLY A 23 -7.10 12.84 12.37
N LYS A 24 -6.59 12.21 13.43
CA LYS A 24 -5.29 12.55 14.04
C LYS A 24 -4.21 11.66 13.46
N ASP A 25 -3.76 12.00 12.26
CA ASP A 25 -2.67 11.28 11.59
C ASP A 25 -1.35 11.43 12.36
N ASN A 26 -0.50 10.40 12.31
CA ASN A 26 0.86 10.43 12.82
C ASN A 26 1.80 9.84 11.76
N ILE A 27 2.23 10.69 10.84
CA ILE A 27 3.00 10.31 9.64
C ILE A 27 4.36 9.72 10.04
N GLU A 28 5.03 10.28 11.05
CA GLU A 28 6.33 9.81 11.55
C GLU A 28 6.26 8.36 12.08
N ARG A 29 5.11 7.97 12.65
CA ARG A 29 4.84 6.60 13.11
C ARG A 29 4.02 5.79 12.11
N GLY A 30 3.92 6.26 10.87
CA GLY A 30 3.26 5.60 9.75
C GLY A 30 1.76 5.36 9.92
N ALA A 31 1.06 6.23 10.64
CA ALA A 31 -0.38 6.14 10.87
C ALA A 31 -1.13 7.25 10.12
N VAL A 32 -2.10 6.87 9.29
CA VAL A 32 -2.97 7.80 8.55
C VAL A 32 -4.40 7.29 8.56
N GLY A 33 -5.40 8.18 8.49
CA GLY A 33 -6.80 7.77 8.44
C GLY A 33 -7.65 8.61 7.50
N HIS A 34 -8.79 8.08 7.06
CA HIS A 34 -9.74 8.82 6.22
C HIS A 34 -11.14 8.20 6.36
N LYS A 35 -12.19 9.04 6.43
CA LYS A 35 -13.60 8.60 6.59
C LYS A 35 -13.81 7.54 7.70
N GLY A 36 -13.15 7.70 8.85
CA GLY A 36 -13.25 6.75 9.97
C GLY A 36 -12.36 5.50 9.85
N TYR A 37 -11.79 5.22 8.67
CA TYR A 37 -10.75 4.22 8.52
C TYR A 37 -9.42 4.73 9.08
N SER A 38 -8.59 3.80 9.52
CA SER A 38 -7.20 4.05 9.92
C SER A 38 -6.29 2.96 9.40
N PHE A 39 -5.07 3.38 9.06
CA PHE A 39 -4.05 2.57 8.44
C PHE A 39 -2.75 2.81 9.20
N VAL A 40 -2.18 1.75 9.75
CA VAL A 40 -0.82 1.73 10.30
C VAL A 40 0.06 0.95 9.33
N ILE A 41 1.01 1.64 8.72
CA ILE A 41 1.82 1.17 7.60
C ILE A 41 3.20 0.79 8.13
N ARG A 42 3.69 -0.40 7.77
CA ARG A 42 4.97 -0.92 8.25
C ARG A 42 5.72 -1.68 7.17
N ASN A 43 7.04 -1.64 7.24
CA ASN A 43 7.88 -2.41 6.34
C ASN A 43 7.73 -3.92 6.63
N VAL A 44 7.58 -4.75 5.57
CA VAL A 44 7.47 -6.21 5.71
C VAL A 44 8.69 -6.81 6.41
N ASP A 45 9.88 -6.23 6.22
CA ASP A 45 11.12 -6.71 6.86
C ASP A 45 11.00 -6.74 8.40
N ASN A 46 10.25 -5.80 8.98
CA ASN A 46 10.02 -5.74 10.43
C ASN A 46 8.97 -6.76 10.92
N PHE A 47 8.27 -7.42 10.00
CA PHE A 47 7.12 -8.30 10.25
C PHE A 47 7.35 -9.75 9.84
N ARG A 48 8.48 -10.07 9.19
CA ARG A 48 8.75 -11.39 8.59
C ARG A 48 8.55 -12.57 9.54
N GLU A 49 8.73 -12.40 10.85
CA GLU A 49 8.55 -13.47 11.84
C GLU A 49 7.08 -13.83 12.11
N ILE A 50 6.15 -12.90 11.89
CA ILE A 50 4.72 -13.07 12.15
C ILE A 50 3.87 -12.97 10.89
N TYR A 51 4.52 -12.74 9.75
CA TYR A 51 3.93 -12.50 8.45
C TYR A 51 4.09 -13.72 7.54
N VAL A 52 2.97 -14.19 7.00
CA VAL A 52 2.97 -15.17 5.91
C VAL A 52 2.08 -14.61 4.80
N PRO A 53 2.63 -14.27 3.62
CA PRO A 53 1.79 -13.94 2.48
C PRO A 53 1.00 -15.20 2.09
N PHE A 54 -0.33 -15.12 2.05
CA PHE A 54 -1.16 -16.26 1.64
C PHE A 54 -1.01 -16.52 0.15
N SER A 55 -0.94 -15.45 -0.63
CA SER A 55 -0.62 -15.42 -2.06
C SER A 55 -0.55 -13.94 -2.49
N TYR A 56 0.22 -13.62 -3.53
CA TYR A 56 0.10 -12.34 -4.24
C TYR A 56 -1.14 -12.32 -5.16
N GLN A 57 -2.24 -12.97 -4.73
CA GLN A 57 -3.53 -12.79 -5.40
C GLN A 57 -4.04 -11.40 -5.03
N THR A 58 -4.32 -10.59 -6.05
CA THR A 58 -4.95 -9.28 -5.85
C THR A 58 -6.25 -9.45 -5.13
N TYR A 59 -6.30 -8.82 -3.96
CA TYR A 59 -7.50 -8.63 -3.20
C TYR A 59 -8.30 -7.43 -3.73
N GLU A 60 -7.61 -6.32 -4.03
CA GLU A 60 -8.18 -5.16 -4.72
C GLU A 60 -7.07 -4.34 -5.42
N LEU A 61 -7.39 -3.68 -6.54
CA LEU A 61 -6.44 -2.77 -7.20
C LEU A 61 -6.37 -1.42 -6.49
N VAL A 62 -5.23 -0.75 -6.62
CA VAL A 62 -4.98 0.59 -6.05
C VAL A 62 -4.34 1.48 -7.12
N GLY A 63 -4.56 2.78 -7.02
CA GLY A 63 -3.93 3.80 -7.83
C GLY A 63 -4.58 3.93 -9.21
N ASP A 64 -3.76 4.12 -10.23
CA ASP A 64 -4.24 4.41 -11.59
C ASP A 64 -5.19 3.32 -12.14
N MET A 65 -4.89 2.03 -11.88
CA MET A 65 -5.72 0.92 -12.33
C MET A 65 -7.08 0.84 -11.62
N HIS A 66 -7.13 1.27 -10.36
CA HIS A 66 -8.38 1.33 -9.60
C HIS A 66 -9.33 2.39 -10.19
N ASN A 67 -8.80 3.57 -10.53
CA ASN A 67 -9.57 4.63 -11.19
C ASN A 67 -10.08 4.20 -12.59
N GLU A 68 -9.26 3.48 -13.36
CA GLU A 68 -9.69 2.93 -14.66
C GLU A 68 -10.89 1.97 -14.53
N ILE A 69 -10.88 1.10 -13.51
CA ILE A 69 -12.02 0.20 -13.27
C ILE A 69 -13.26 1.00 -12.84
N LYS A 70 -13.09 2.04 -12.01
CA LYS A 70 -14.17 2.93 -11.56
C LYS A 70 -14.88 3.58 -12.74
N ASP A 71 -14.10 4.07 -13.70
CA ASP A 71 -14.60 4.90 -14.80
C ASP A 71 -15.21 4.07 -15.94
N ARG A 72 -14.95 2.76 -16.00
CA ARG A 72 -15.47 1.87 -17.05
C ARG A 72 -16.69 1.07 -16.60
N LYS A 73 -17.87 1.42 -17.12
CA LYS A 73 -19.11 0.62 -17.04
C LYS A 73 -19.11 -0.59 -18.01
N GLU A 74 -18.18 -1.53 -17.85
CA GLU A 74 -17.99 -2.73 -18.72
C GLU A 74 -17.21 -2.45 -20.02
N GLY A 75 -16.04 -3.09 -20.19
CA GLY A 75 -15.31 -3.08 -21.46
C GLY A 75 -13.80 -3.33 -21.33
N LYS A 76 -13.40 -4.57 -21.67
CA LYS A 76 -12.04 -5.12 -21.86
C LYS A 76 -10.85 -4.22 -21.49
N PHE A 77 -10.13 -4.67 -20.48
CA PHE A 77 -8.80 -4.17 -20.09
C PHE A 77 -7.84 -4.35 -21.28
N ILE A 78 -7.30 -3.24 -21.81
CA ILE A 78 -6.23 -3.27 -22.81
C ILE A 78 -4.95 -2.92 -22.06
N LEU A 79 -4.07 -3.92 -21.86
CA LEU A 79 -2.77 -3.80 -21.19
C LEU A 79 -1.78 -2.87 -21.93
N ASP A 80 -2.10 -2.43 -23.14
CA ASP A 80 -1.16 -1.77 -24.07
C ASP A 80 -0.72 -0.36 -23.63
N ASN A 81 -1.14 0.16 -22.48
CA ASN A 81 -0.78 1.50 -22.00
C ASN A 81 -0.40 1.55 -20.52
N LEU A 82 0.39 0.59 -20.01
CA LEU A 82 1.00 0.70 -18.67
C LEU A 82 1.70 2.07 -18.45
N TYR A 83 2.23 2.68 -19.52
CA TYR A 83 2.81 4.04 -19.52
C TYR A 83 1.84 5.17 -19.17
N ARG A 84 0.52 4.97 -19.28
CA ARG A 84 -0.47 6.00 -18.89
C ARG A 84 -0.77 6.01 -17.40
N TYR A 85 -0.34 4.98 -16.68
CA TYR A 85 -0.78 4.68 -15.31
C TYR A 85 0.38 4.72 -14.33
N PHE A 86 1.24 5.74 -14.43
CA PHE A 86 2.37 5.93 -13.53
C PHE A 86 2.22 7.15 -12.62
N GLU A 87 1.45 8.17 -12.99
CA GLU A 87 1.46 9.45 -12.27
C GLU A 87 0.85 9.30 -10.88
N ILE A 88 -0.34 8.72 -10.76
CA ILE A 88 -0.97 8.51 -9.44
C ILE A 88 -0.14 7.50 -8.65
N ASN A 89 0.30 6.42 -9.29
CA ASN A 89 1.14 5.41 -8.64
C ASN A 89 2.43 6.03 -8.08
N ALA A 90 3.11 6.89 -8.83
CA ALA A 90 4.32 7.57 -8.39
C ALA A 90 4.05 8.50 -7.20
N LEU A 91 2.95 9.24 -7.23
CA LEU A 91 2.55 10.11 -6.13
C LEU A 91 2.23 9.31 -4.86
N LEU A 92 1.50 8.20 -4.97
CA LEU A 92 1.20 7.31 -3.83
C LEU A 92 2.47 6.72 -3.22
N ILE A 93 3.45 6.35 -4.05
CA ILE A 93 4.77 5.90 -3.58
C ILE A 93 5.53 7.03 -2.90
N GLY A 94 5.45 8.26 -3.40
CA GLY A 94 6.03 9.44 -2.76
C GLY A 94 5.46 9.67 -1.36
N SER A 95 4.13 9.55 -1.20
CA SER A 95 3.47 9.58 0.12
C SER A 95 3.95 8.43 1.01
N LEU A 96 4.05 7.22 0.47
CA LEU A 96 4.54 6.06 1.20
C LEU A 96 5.99 6.23 1.64
N LYS A 97 6.85 6.87 0.83
CA LYS A 97 8.23 7.20 1.19
C LYS A 97 8.32 8.23 2.31
N THR A 98 7.39 9.18 2.40
CA THR A 98 7.31 10.09 3.54
C THR A 98 6.95 9.34 4.83
N ILE A 99 5.97 8.43 4.76
CA ILE A 99 5.54 7.59 5.89
C ILE A 99 6.65 6.60 6.31
N LEU A 100 7.32 5.98 5.33
CA LEU A 100 8.38 4.99 5.54
C LEU A 100 9.64 5.40 4.78
N PRO A 101 10.45 6.34 5.31
CA PRO A 101 11.70 6.76 4.67
C PRO A 101 12.69 5.61 4.47
N SER A 102 12.61 4.58 5.32
CA SER A 102 13.43 3.37 5.26
C SER A 102 12.95 2.32 4.25
N LEU A 103 11.80 2.53 3.59
CA LEU A 103 11.30 1.62 2.57
C LEU A 103 12.37 1.45 1.49
N LYS A 104 12.74 0.22 1.19
CA LYS A 104 13.63 -0.08 0.07
C LYS A 104 12.78 -0.45 -1.14
N PHE A 105 13.25 -0.07 -2.31
CA PHE A 105 12.71 -0.61 -3.55
C PHE A 105 13.58 -1.77 -3.97
N TRP A 106 12.96 -2.87 -4.38
CA TRP A 106 13.69 -4.04 -4.86
C TRP A 106 14.26 -3.79 -6.26
N ASP A 107 15.39 -4.44 -6.54
CA ASP A 107 16.00 -4.39 -7.86
C ASP A 107 15.12 -5.19 -8.83
N ALA A 108 14.76 -4.57 -9.94
CA ALA A 108 14.01 -5.17 -11.05
C ALA A 108 14.65 -6.46 -11.60
N LYS A 109 15.96 -6.67 -11.36
CA LYS A 109 16.67 -7.90 -11.74
C LYS A 109 16.43 -9.08 -10.80
N GLU A 110 16.03 -8.81 -9.56
CA GLU A 110 15.91 -9.81 -8.50
C GLU A 110 14.45 -10.13 -8.15
N SER A 111 13.51 -9.23 -8.45
CA SER A 111 12.10 -9.37 -8.11
C SER A 111 11.19 -8.67 -9.11
N ASP A 112 10.05 -9.30 -9.42
CA ASP A 112 8.94 -8.67 -10.15
C ASP A 112 8.14 -7.70 -9.27
N ILE A 113 8.48 -7.59 -7.98
CA ILE A 113 7.86 -6.67 -7.03
C ILE A 113 8.80 -5.50 -6.80
N LEU A 114 8.28 -4.27 -6.88
CA LEU A 114 9.00 -3.04 -6.61
C LEU A 114 9.08 -2.75 -5.10
N PHE A 115 7.97 -2.93 -4.39
CA PHE A 115 7.90 -2.86 -2.93
C PHE A 115 6.72 -3.66 -2.39
N GLU A 116 6.80 -3.99 -1.11
CA GLU A 116 5.66 -4.46 -0.30
C GLU A 116 5.72 -3.87 1.11
N VAL A 117 4.56 -3.55 1.67
CA VAL A 117 4.39 -3.07 3.04
C VAL A 117 3.18 -3.75 3.68
N VAL A 118 3.23 -3.93 4.99
CA VAL A 118 2.08 -4.39 5.78
C VAL A 118 1.21 -3.18 6.12
N LEU A 119 -0.09 -3.30 5.87
CA LEU A 119 -1.12 -2.41 6.34
C LEU A 119 -1.87 -3.09 7.48
N ILE A 120 -1.86 -2.47 8.66
CA ILE A 120 -2.80 -2.82 9.72
C ILE A 120 -3.96 -1.83 9.62
N ILE A 121 -5.16 -2.35 9.43
CA ILE A 121 -6.34 -1.56 9.08
C ILE A 121 -7.32 -1.65 10.24
N LYS A 122 -7.95 -0.53 10.57
CA LYS A 122 -9.18 -0.50 11.37
C LYS A 122 -10.28 0.25 10.64
N THR A 123 -11.42 -0.40 10.47
CA THR A 123 -12.61 0.17 9.81
C THR A 123 -13.43 1.03 10.78
N PRO A 124 -14.38 1.85 10.29
CA PRO A 124 -15.29 2.62 11.13
C PRO A 124 -16.08 1.77 12.14
N GLU A 125 -16.40 0.53 11.76
CA GLU A 125 -17.14 -0.45 12.59
C GLU A 125 -16.23 -1.14 13.63
N GLY A 126 -14.94 -0.83 13.66
CA GLY A 126 -13.97 -1.38 14.61
C GLY A 126 -13.41 -2.76 14.24
N LYS A 127 -13.62 -3.21 12.99
CA LYS A 127 -12.92 -4.40 12.45
C LYS A 127 -11.45 -4.07 12.31
N ILE A 128 -10.57 -4.95 12.78
CA ILE A 128 -9.10 -4.81 12.70
C ILE A 128 -8.52 -6.02 11.99
N PHE A 129 -7.77 -5.78 10.92
CA PHE A 129 -7.17 -6.83 10.11
C PHE A 129 -5.94 -6.35 9.35
N PRO A 130 -5.03 -7.26 8.95
CA PRO A 130 -3.88 -6.92 8.13
C PRO A 130 -4.15 -7.12 6.64
N LEU A 131 -3.54 -6.30 5.80
CA LEU A 131 -3.37 -6.50 4.36
C LEU A 131 -1.92 -6.20 3.97
N ILE A 132 -1.53 -6.60 2.77
CA ILE A 132 -0.30 -6.15 2.13
C ILE A 132 -0.67 -5.08 1.12
N TYR A 133 0.12 -4.02 1.05
CA TYR A 133 0.11 -3.10 -0.08
C TYR A 133 1.41 -3.25 -0.83
N TYR A 134 1.32 -3.54 -2.12
CA TYR A 134 2.48 -3.83 -2.95
C TYR A 134 2.33 -3.24 -4.35
N TYR A 135 3.46 -3.10 -5.02
CA TYR A 135 3.50 -2.75 -6.43
C TYR A 135 4.40 -3.76 -7.14
N ASP A 136 3.82 -4.56 -8.03
CA ASP A 136 4.54 -5.46 -8.92
C ASP A 136 4.65 -4.89 -10.35
N ARG A 137 5.32 -5.63 -11.24
CA ARG A 137 5.50 -5.27 -12.66
C ARG A 137 4.19 -5.07 -13.46
N TYR A 138 3.05 -5.49 -12.91
CA TYR A 138 1.76 -5.40 -13.55
C TYR A 138 0.89 -4.32 -12.91
N ARG A 139 0.95 -4.14 -11.59
CA ARG A 139 -0.08 -3.40 -10.86
C ARG A 139 0.34 -3.00 -9.45
N MET A 140 -0.30 -1.96 -8.97
CA MET A 140 -0.37 -1.59 -7.57
C MET A 140 -1.65 -2.15 -6.96
N ALA A 141 -1.54 -2.85 -5.82
CA ALA A 141 -2.67 -3.60 -5.28
C ALA A 141 -2.59 -3.81 -3.76
N LEU A 142 -3.75 -4.14 -3.20
CA LEU A 142 -3.88 -4.78 -1.89
C LEU A 142 -3.88 -6.30 -2.07
N GLY A 143 -3.19 -7.01 -1.17
CA GLY A 143 -3.14 -8.46 -1.09
C GLY A 143 -3.50 -8.95 0.31
N THR A 144 -4.07 -10.15 0.41
CA THR A 144 -4.35 -10.75 1.72
C THR A 144 -3.09 -11.37 2.32
N CYS A 145 -2.91 -11.24 3.63
CA CYS A 145 -1.83 -11.91 4.36
C CYS A 145 -2.35 -12.55 5.65
N LYS A 146 -1.56 -13.47 6.19
CA LYS A 146 -1.72 -13.91 7.57
C LYS A 146 -0.73 -13.16 8.43
N VAL A 147 -1.25 -12.46 9.43
CA VAL A 147 -0.44 -12.00 10.56
C VAL A 147 -1.06 -12.59 11.82
N ASN A 148 -0.29 -13.38 12.57
CA ASN A 148 -0.83 -14.12 13.72
C ASN A 148 -0.71 -13.28 15.00
N LEU A 149 -1.62 -12.31 15.17
CA LEU A 149 -1.70 -11.47 16.36
C LEU A 149 -3.13 -11.45 16.91
N GLU A 150 -3.24 -11.43 18.23
CA GLU A 150 -4.53 -11.44 18.94
C GLU A 150 -5.38 -10.18 18.72
N ILE A 151 -4.80 -9.11 18.19
CA ILE A 151 -5.53 -7.86 17.89
C ILE A 151 -6.47 -7.97 16.69
N PHE A 152 -6.25 -8.93 15.80
CA PHE A 152 -7.06 -9.05 14.58
C PHE A 152 -8.35 -9.78 14.89
N ASN A 153 -9.47 -9.11 14.65
CA ASN A 153 -10.80 -9.59 14.98
C ASN A 153 -11.67 -9.82 13.73
N PHE A 154 -11.11 -9.70 12.53
CA PHE A 154 -11.83 -9.80 11.28
C PHE A 154 -10.99 -10.45 10.17
N ASP A 155 -11.64 -11.21 9.30
CA ASP A 155 -11.01 -11.77 8.09
C ASP A 155 -11.35 -10.87 6.89
N PRO A 156 -10.36 -10.23 6.24
CA PRO A 156 -10.63 -9.35 5.12
C PRO A 156 -11.33 -10.07 3.96
N ARG A 157 -11.18 -11.38 3.81
CA ARG A 157 -11.84 -12.14 2.72
C ARG A 157 -13.37 -12.14 2.84
N SER A 158 -13.91 -11.74 3.98
CA SER A 158 -15.34 -11.57 4.20
C SER A 158 -15.90 -10.23 3.72
N LEU A 159 -15.07 -9.26 3.30
CA LEU A 159 -15.57 -8.04 2.67
C LEU A 159 -16.16 -8.33 1.29
N SER A 160 -17.31 -7.72 1.00
CA SER A 160 -17.90 -7.66 -0.33
C SER A 160 -16.99 -6.92 -1.33
N GLN A 161 -17.26 -7.04 -2.63
CA GLN A 161 -16.50 -6.32 -3.64
C GLN A 161 -16.61 -4.80 -3.49
N GLU A 162 -17.79 -4.29 -3.15
CA GLU A 162 -18.03 -2.86 -2.91
C GLU A 162 -17.22 -2.36 -1.70
N GLU A 163 -17.24 -3.10 -0.58
CA GLU A 163 -16.43 -2.76 0.60
C GLU A 163 -14.92 -2.77 0.30
N ARG A 164 -14.44 -3.68 -0.57
CA ARG A 164 -13.03 -3.71 -0.98
C ARG A 164 -12.65 -2.51 -1.83
N PHE A 165 -13.51 -2.15 -2.78
CA PHE A 165 -13.34 -0.98 -3.64
C PHE A 165 -13.30 0.31 -2.80
N ASP A 166 -14.26 0.47 -1.88
CA ASP A 166 -14.30 1.59 -0.94
C ASP A 166 -13.04 1.63 -0.06
N LEU A 167 -12.57 0.47 0.43
CA LEU A 167 -11.34 0.39 1.22
C LEU A 167 -10.12 0.90 0.43
N ALA A 168 -9.98 0.50 -0.83
CA ALA A 168 -8.90 0.97 -1.70
C ALA A 168 -8.99 2.48 -1.93
N GLU A 169 -10.17 3.02 -2.23
CA GLU A 169 -10.38 4.46 -2.44
C GLU A 169 -10.06 5.26 -1.17
N VAL A 170 -10.50 4.78 -0.02
CA VAL A 170 -10.25 5.43 1.27
C VAL A 170 -8.76 5.40 1.61
N PHE A 171 -8.07 4.30 1.32
CA PHE A 171 -6.62 4.19 1.51
C PHE A 171 -5.84 5.16 0.63
N GLU A 172 -6.16 5.24 -0.67
CA GLU A 172 -5.56 6.21 -1.58
C GLU A 172 -5.77 7.65 -1.10
N ASN A 173 -6.99 7.98 -0.69
CA ASN A 173 -7.31 9.30 -0.18
C ASN A 173 -6.60 9.59 1.15
N ALA A 174 -6.35 8.58 1.98
CA ALA A 174 -5.51 8.73 3.17
C ALA A 174 -4.06 9.08 2.79
N LEU A 175 -3.47 8.38 1.82
CA LEU A 175 -2.12 8.65 1.32
C LEU A 175 -1.99 10.02 0.63
N LYS A 176 -3.01 10.48 -0.10
CA LYS A 176 -3.02 11.80 -0.78
C LYS A 176 -2.93 12.98 0.19
N LYS A 177 -3.22 12.80 1.48
CA LYS A 177 -3.06 13.83 2.52
C LYS A 177 -1.61 13.97 3.01
N VAL A 178 -0.80 12.95 2.76
CA VAL A 178 0.58 12.91 3.25
C VAL A 178 1.45 13.78 2.33
N PRO A 179 2.36 14.59 2.88
CA PRO A 179 3.36 15.30 2.08
C PRO A 179 4.16 14.33 1.22
N LEU A 180 4.56 14.77 0.03
CA LEU A 180 5.32 13.92 -0.90
C LEU A 180 6.81 14.06 -0.64
N SER A 181 7.49 12.91 -0.53
CA SER A 181 8.94 12.85 -0.58
C SER A 181 9.40 12.55 -1.99
N ASP A 182 10.46 13.23 -2.41
CA ASP A 182 11.14 12.89 -3.65
C ASP A 182 11.79 11.51 -3.53
N TYR A 183 11.72 10.75 -4.62
CA TYR A 183 12.39 9.47 -4.74
C TYR A 183 12.65 9.15 -6.21
N LYS A 184 13.61 8.25 -6.43
CA LYS A 184 13.90 7.67 -7.73
C LYS A 184 14.08 6.17 -7.56
N THR A 185 13.48 5.39 -8.44
CA THR A 185 13.66 3.94 -8.49
C THR A 185 13.62 3.43 -9.92
N ILE A 186 13.86 2.13 -10.09
CA ILE A 186 13.76 1.42 -11.36
C ILE A 186 12.52 0.54 -11.32
N TYR A 187 11.58 0.79 -12.21
CA TYR A 187 10.41 -0.06 -12.42
C TYR A 187 10.79 -1.27 -13.28
N PRO A 188 10.47 -2.50 -12.86
CA PRO A 188 10.64 -3.70 -13.69
C PRO A 188 9.60 -3.68 -14.82
N GLY A 189 9.92 -3.01 -15.92
CA GLY A 189 9.14 -3.07 -17.15
C GLY A 189 9.23 -4.44 -17.83
N HIS A 190 8.30 -4.72 -18.75
CA HIS A 190 8.25 -5.99 -19.47
C HIS A 190 9.44 -6.20 -20.41
N ASP A 191 9.81 -5.16 -21.14
CA ASP A 191 10.84 -5.22 -22.18
C ASP A 191 12.13 -4.51 -21.74
N GLU A 192 12.01 -3.39 -21.01
CA GLU A 192 13.13 -2.57 -20.56
C GLU A 192 12.86 -1.97 -19.17
N PRO A 193 13.90 -1.74 -18.35
CA PRO A 193 13.76 -1.04 -17.08
C PRO A 193 13.49 0.45 -17.31
N TRP A 194 12.63 1.04 -16.48
CA TRP A 194 12.30 2.46 -16.54
C TRP A 194 12.61 3.14 -15.22
N HIS A 195 13.12 4.37 -15.27
CA HIS A 195 13.15 5.20 -14.09
C HIS A 195 11.77 5.76 -13.81
N ILE A 196 11.27 5.52 -12.60
CA ILE A 196 10.05 6.11 -12.07
C ILE A 196 10.37 6.85 -10.77
N GLY A 197 9.67 7.94 -10.51
CA GLY A 197 9.82 8.63 -9.24
C GLY A 197 9.05 9.92 -9.13
N VAL A 198 9.41 10.69 -8.11
CA VAL A 198 8.95 12.05 -7.86
C VAL A 198 10.17 12.94 -7.63
N ILE A 199 10.25 14.08 -8.33
CA ILE A 199 11.29 15.11 -8.17
C ILE A 199 10.60 16.46 -8.06
N ASN A 200 10.93 17.22 -7.01
CA ASN A 200 10.29 18.48 -6.65
C ASN A 200 8.76 18.35 -6.62
N GLY A 201 8.26 17.24 -6.09
CA GLY A 201 6.82 16.93 -6.01
C GLY A 201 6.14 16.63 -7.36
N ARG A 202 6.91 16.47 -8.46
CA ARG A 202 6.37 16.12 -9.78
C ARG A 202 6.73 14.67 -10.14
N PRO A 203 5.76 13.85 -10.57
CA PRO A 203 6.04 12.50 -11.01
C PRO A 203 6.84 12.52 -12.31
N PHE A 204 7.71 11.54 -12.51
CA PHE A 204 8.43 11.35 -13.76
C PHE A 204 8.54 9.86 -14.10
N PHE A 205 8.61 9.59 -15.40
CA PHE A 205 8.80 8.26 -15.96
C PHE A 205 9.66 8.38 -17.23
N THR A 206 10.83 7.75 -17.25
CA THR A 206 11.80 7.90 -18.34
C THR A 206 12.63 6.64 -18.54
N SER A 207 13.12 6.41 -19.75
CA SER A 207 13.99 5.26 -20.05
C SER A 207 15.27 5.34 -19.22
N VAL A 208 15.87 4.19 -18.92
CA VAL A 208 17.20 4.13 -18.27
C VAL A 208 18.33 4.44 -19.29
N PHE A 209 18.00 4.48 -20.58
CA PHE A 209 18.91 4.69 -21.71
C PHE A 209 18.58 5.96 -22.48
#